data_AF-A0A397VFU3-F1
#
_entry.id   AF-A0A397VFU3-F1
#
_cell.length_a   1.000
_cell.length_b   1.000
_cell.length_c   1.000
_cell.angle_alpha   90.00
_cell.angle_beta   90.00
_cell.angle_gamma   90.00
#
_symmetry.space_group_name_H-M   'P 1'
#
loop_
_entity.id
_entity.type
_entity.pdbx_description
1 polymer ?
#
loop_
_entity_poly.entity_id
_entity_poly.type
_entity_poly.pdbx_seq_one_letter_code
_entity_poly.pdbx_strand_id
1 'polypeptide(L)' 'MEIPEITLYKLERYLENLVPLKPSLIDCCINSCIAFTGDFSNKNICSRCKEPRYISDKVSNIS' A
#
# COMPACT_ATOMS: atom_id res chain seq x y z
N MET A 1 13.02 -24.61 -4.29
CA MET A 1 13.43 -23.21 -4.12
C MET A 1 13.33 -22.94 -2.63
N GLU A 2 14.45 -23.09 -1.92
CA GLU A 2 14.51 -22.81 -0.49
C GLU A 2 14.69 -21.31 -0.33
N ILE A 3 13.74 -20.65 0.33
CA ILE A 3 13.91 -19.25 0.72
C ILE A 3 14.84 -19.28 1.94
N PRO A 4 16.06 -18.73 1.87
CA PRO A 4 16.97 -18.73 3.01
C PRO A 4 16.28 -18.09 4.22
N GLU A 5 16.63 -18.52 5.44
CA GLU A 5 16.23 -17.82 6.67
C GLU A 5 16.88 -16.43 6.68
N ILE A 6 16.25 -15.50 5.99
CA ILE A 6 16.66 -14.12 5.83
C ILE A 6 15.62 -13.26 6.55
N THR A 7 16.09 -12.31 7.35
CA THR A 7 15.17 -11.34 7.94
C THR A 7 14.55 -10.49 6.84
N LEU A 8 13.32 -10.00 7.06
CA LEU A 8 12.65 -9.09 6.13
C LEU A 8 13.56 -7.93 5.72
N TYR A 9 14.26 -7.34 6.69
CA TYR A 9 15.25 -6.29 6.47
C TYR A 9 16.36 -6.68 5.48
N LYS A 10 16.98 -7.86 5.65
CA LYS A 10 18.06 -8.31 4.76
C LYS A 10 17.53 -8.59 3.34
N LEU A 11 16.31 -9.11 3.22
CA LEU A 11 15.66 -9.34 1.93
C LEU A 11 15.36 -8.01 1.21
N GLU A 12 14.81 -7.03 1.92
CA GLU A 12 14.55 -5.68 1.38
C GLU A 12 15.83 -5.04 0.85
N ARG A 13 16.91 -5.03 1.63
CA ARG A 13 18.21 -4.47 1.23
C ARG A 13 18.83 -5.21 0.03
N TYR A 14 18.65 -6.52 -0.05
CA TYR A 14 19.11 -7.30 -1.19
C TYR A 14 18.33 -6.95 -2.47
N LEU A 15 17.00 -6.87 -2.37
CA LEU A 15 16.12 -6.52 -3.49
C LEU A 15 16.34 -5.08 -3.96
N GLU A 16 16.55 -4.12 -3.06
CA GLU A 16 16.88 -2.73 -3.40
C GLU A 16 18.15 -2.60 -4.24
N ASN A 17 19.14 -3.47 -4.01
CA ASN A 17 20.40 -3.47 -4.76
C ASN A 17 20.28 -4.14 -6.13
N LEU A 18 19.36 -5.12 -6.27
CA LEU A 18 19.16 -5.86 -7.52
C LEU A 18 18.17 -5.17 -8.46
N VAL A 19 17.16 -4.53 -7.91
CA VAL A 19 16.05 -3.96 -8.65
C VAL A 19 15.80 -2.56 -8.09
N PRO A 20 15.67 -1.51 -8.93
CA PRO A 20 15.36 -0.16 -8.48
C PRO A 20 13.90 -0.02 -8.03
N LEU A 21 13.40 -0.94 -7.20
CA LEU A 21 12.08 -0.90 -6.61
C LEU A 21 12.10 0.11 -5.47
N LYS A 22 11.23 1.11 -5.55
CA LYS A 22 10.95 2.01 -4.43
C LYS A 22 9.56 1.69 -3.89
N PRO A 23 9.39 1.56 -2.56
CA PRO A 23 8.07 1.41 -1.98
C PRO A 23 7.23 2.65 -2.30
N SER A 24 5.96 2.45 -2.61
CA SER A 24 4.98 3.50 -2.86
C SER A 24 3.82 3.32 -1.91
N LEU A 25 3.41 4.41 -1.25
CA LEU A 25 2.19 4.43 -0.47
C LEU A 25 1.02 4.60 -1.43
N ILE A 26 0.06 3.68 -1.33
CA ILE A 26 -1.17 3.70 -2.12
C ILE A 26 -2.36 3.74 -1.17
N ASP A 27 -3.37 4.51 -1.53
CA ASP A 27 -4.61 4.55 -0.77
C ASP A 27 -5.33 3.21 -0.90
N CYS A 28 -5.67 2.61 0.23
CA CYS A 28 -6.39 1.35 0.29
C CYS A 28 -7.70 1.52 1.05
N CYS A 29 -8.56 0.51 0.99
CA CYS A 29 -9.62 0.38 1.98
C CYS A 29 -9.02 0.25 3.39
N ILE A 30 -9.69 0.76 4.43
CA ILE A 30 -9.27 0.59 5.85
C ILE A 30 -8.99 -0.87 6.23
N ASN A 31 -9.70 -1.83 5.60
CA ASN A 31 -9.52 -3.27 5.80
C ASN A 31 -8.61 -3.92 4.75
N SER A 32 -7.82 -3.13 4.02
CA SER A 32 -6.87 -3.59 2.99
C SER A 32 -7.45 -4.53 1.92
N CYS A 33 -8.77 -4.47 1.68
CA CYS A 33 -9.44 -5.35 0.73
C CYS A 33 -9.11 -5.03 -0.74
N ILE A 34 -8.93 -3.74 -1.04
CA ILE A 34 -8.57 -3.22 -2.37
C ILE A 34 -7.65 -2.00 -2.22
N ALA A 35 -6.82 -1.78 -3.23
CA ALA A 35 -6.15 -0.51 -3.47
C ALA A 35 -7.00 0.36 -4.40
N PHE A 36 -7.08 1.65 -4.11
CA PHE A 36 -7.79 2.62 -4.92
C PHE A 36 -6.86 3.25 -5.98
N THR A 37 -6.48 2.43 -6.94
CA THR A 37 -5.63 2.81 -8.08
C THR A 37 -6.37 2.59 -9.41
N GLY A 38 -5.85 3.16 -10.51
CA GLY A 38 -6.46 3.01 -11.84
C GLY A 38 -7.94 3.40 -11.86
N ASP A 39 -8.80 2.47 -12.28
CA ASP A 39 -10.27 2.67 -12.35
C ASP A 39 -10.95 2.87 -10.98
N PHE A 40 -10.24 2.56 -9.88
CA PHE A 40 -10.72 2.76 -8.52
C PHE A 40 -10.22 4.08 -7.91
N SER A 41 -9.37 4.83 -8.62
CA SER A 41 -8.75 6.08 -8.14
C SER A 41 -9.75 7.13 -7.65
N ASN A 42 -10.95 7.20 -8.23
CA ASN A 42 -11.99 8.16 -7.85
C ASN A 42 -13.04 7.59 -6.88
N LYS A 43 -12.88 6.35 -6.39
CA LYS A 43 -13.86 5.72 -5.48
C LYS A 43 -13.47 5.94 -4.02
N ASN A 44 -14.45 6.21 -3.16
CA ASN A 44 -14.21 6.40 -1.73
C ASN A 44 -14.73 5.26 -0.86
N ILE A 45 -15.38 4.27 -1.47
CA ILE A 45 -16.00 3.13 -0.79
C ILE A 45 -15.51 1.84 -1.44
N CYS A 46 -15.10 0.89 -0.61
CA CYS A 46 -14.67 -0.42 -1.05
C CYS A 46 -15.83 -1.20 -1.67
N SER A 47 -15.65 -1.71 -2.88
CA SER A 47 -16.67 -2.53 -3.55
C SER A 47 -16.94 -3.87 -2.82
N ARG A 48 -15.95 -4.37 -2.05
CA ARG A 48 -15.99 -5.66 -1.34
C ARG A 48 -16.65 -5.56 0.03
N CYS A 49 -16.09 -4.76 0.94
CA CYS A 49 -16.55 -4.69 2.34
C CYS A 49 -17.40 -3.45 2.65
N LYS A 50 -17.61 -2.54 1.68
CA LYS A 50 -18.36 -1.29 1.83
C LYS A 50 -17.78 -0.28 2.83
N GLU A 51 -16.62 -0.57 3.39
CA GLU A 51 -15.88 0.36 4.24
C GLU A 51 -15.18 1.46 3.44
N PRO A 52 -14.87 2.61 4.07
CA PRO A 52 -14.28 3.74 3.38
C PRO A 52 -12.84 3.49 2.94
N ARG A 53 -12.40 4.35 2.01
CA ARG A 53 -10.98 4.58 1.74
C ARG A 53 -10.29 5.03 3.03
N TYR A 54 -9.11 4.49 3.26
CA TYR A 54 -8.24 4.90 4.36
C TYR A 54 -7.89 6.37 4.18
N ILE A 55 -8.27 7.19 5.15
CA ILE A 55 -7.84 8.57 5.27
C ILE A 55 -6.91 8.58 6.46
N SER A 56 -5.60 8.69 6.23
CA SER A 56 -4.68 9.00 7.33
C SER A 56 -4.98 10.43 7.78
N ASP A 57 -5.09 10.71 9.08
CA ASP A 57 -5.39 12.03 9.66
C ASP A 57 -4.31 13.11 9.43
N LYS A 58 -3.63 13.10 8.28
CA LYS A 58 -3.00 14.29 7.70
C LYS A 58 -4.01 15.03 6.83
N VAL A 59 -5.17 15.36 7.42
CA VAL A 59 -6.00 16.45 6.89
C VAL A 59 -5.14 17.70 7.02
N SER A 60 -4.65 18.18 5.89
CA SER A 60 -4.02 19.49 5.78
C SER A 60 -5.05 20.50 6.28
N ASN A 61 -4.69 21.26 7.32
CA ASN A 61 -5.41 22.47 7.70
C ASN A 61 -5.55 23.37 6.46
N ILE A 62 -6.71 23.35 5.81
CA ILE A 62 -7.14 24.40 4.88
C ILE A 62 -8.65 24.54 5.06
N SER A 63 -9.04 25.40 5.99
CA SER A 63 -10.21 26.30 6.01
C SER A 63 -10.10 27.16 7.26
#